data_AF-A0A5B8VM71-F1
#
_entry.id   AF-A0A5B8VM71-F1
#
_cell.length_a   1.000
_cell.length_b   1.000
_cell.length_c   1.000
_cell.angle_alpha   90.00
_cell.angle_beta   90.00
_cell.angle_gamma   90.00
#
_symmetry.space_group_name_H-M   'P 1'
#
loop_
_entity.id
_entity.type
_entity.pdbx_description
1 polymer ?
#
loop_
_entity_poly.entity_id
_entity_poly.type
_entity_poly.pdbx_seq_one_letter_code
_entity_poly.pdbx_strand_id
1 'polypeptide(L)'
;MTRLKTMILGGLVGAFVMIQFIQPDRNDSGQVSKQSLTALYHVPDNVTQILQQSCANCHSNNTAYPWYTHVQPVGWWMARHIRKGKAELNLDEFAGYSDRRRVSKLRSMKNQVMDGVMPLTSYTLIHRDARLSKEQKQQLVSWLDNTIDSLNQ
;
A
#
# COMPACT_ATOMS: atom_id res chain seq x y z
N MET A 1 36.80 5.18 -30.81
CA MET A 1 36.06 4.66 -29.63
C MET A 1 35.31 5.73 -28.82
N THR A 2 35.87 6.93 -28.58
CA THR A 2 35.23 8.01 -27.80
C THR A 2 33.93 8.54 -28.43
N ARG A 3 33.91 8.82 -29.73
CA ARG A 3 32.70 9.33 -30.42
C ARG A 3 31.50 8.37 -30.36
N LEU A 4 31.73 7.07 -30.55
CA LEU A 4 30.68 6.04 -30.45
C LEU A 4 30.11 5.95 -29.02
N LYS A 5 30.98 5.99 -28.00
CA LYS A 5 30.55 6.02 -26.59
C LYS A 5 29.69 7.25 -26.28
N THR A 6 30.06 8.43 -26.79
CA THR A 6 29.29 9.66 -26.64
C THR A 6 27.91 9.56 -27.31
N MET A 7 27.81 8.98 -28.51
CA MET A 7 26.53 8.78 -29.20
C MET A 7 25.62 7.80 -28.44
N ILE A 8 26.17 6.69 -27.93
CA ILE A 8 25.41 5.72 -27.13
C ILE A 8 24.91 6.37 -25.84
N LEU A 9 25.78 7.08 -25.12
CA LEU A 9 25.39 7.78 -23.90
C LEU A 9 24.31 8.83 -24.17
N GLY A 10 24.46 9.63 -25.23
CA GLY A 10 23.46 10.61 -25.65
C GLY A 10 22.12 9.96 -25.99
N GLY A 11 22.13 8.82 -26.69
CA GLY A 11 20.93 8.04 -26.97
C GLY A 11 20.24 7.52 -25.70
N LEU A 12 21.00 6.97 -24.75
CA LEU A 12 20.46 6.50 -23.47
C LEU A 12 19.86 7.63 -22.63
N VAL A 13 20.53 8.79 -22.58
CA VAL A 13 20.01 9.97 -21.88
C VAL A 13 18.74 10.49 -22.56
N GLY A 14 18.74 10.60 -23.89
CA GLY A 14 17.56 11.00 -24.65
C GLY A 14 16.38 10.06 -24.41
N ALA A 15 16.61 8.74 -24.49
CA ALA A 15 15.60 7.74 -24.18
C ALA A 15 15.10 7.86 -22.73
N PHE A 16 16.01 8.06 -21.76
CA PHE A 16 15.67 8.25 -20.35
C PHE A 16 14.84 9.50 -20.08
N VAL A 17 15.05 10.59 -20.82
CA VAL A 17 14.23 11.81 -20.74
C VAL A 17 12.86 11.57 -21.36
N MET A 18 12.80 10.92 -22.53
CA MET A 18 11.54 10.66 -23.23
C MET A 18 10.58 9.77 -22.40
N ILE A 19 11.10 8.74 -21.73
CA ILE A 19 10.29 7.87 -20.87
C ILE A 19 9.66 8.61 -19.68
N GLN A 20 10.24 9.71 -19.19
CA GLN A 20 9.68 10.46 -18.04
C GLN A 20 8.30 11.07 -18.34
N PHE A 21 7.97 11.32 -19.60
CA PHE A 21 6.69 11.92 -20.00
C PHE A 21 5.52 10.93 -19.93
N ILE A 22 5.80 9.63 -19.86
CA ILE A 22 4.78 8.60 -19.72
C ILE A 22 4.61 8.31 -18.23
N GLN A 23 3.68 9.00 -17.58
CA GLN A 23 3.39 8.86 -16.14
C GLN A 23 2.18 7.94 -15.92
N PRO A 24 2.15 7.13 -14.85
CA PRO A 24 0.98 6.34 -14.51
C PRO A 24 -0.12 7.21 -13.87
N ASP A 25 -1.37 6.77 -14.00
CA ASP A 25 -2.49 7.38 -13.28
C ASP A 25 -2.26 7.34 -11.77
N ARG A 26 -2.67 8.41 -11.08
CA ARG A 26 -2.55 8.53 -9.63
C ARG A 26 -3.76 7.90 -8.93
N ASN A 27 -3.49 7.21 -7.83
CA ASN A 27 -4.49 6.68 -6.91
C ASN A 27 -4.92 7.79 -5.94
N ASP A 28 -5.88 8.59 -6.37
CA ASP A 28 -6.46 9.68 -5.59
C ASP A 28 -7.97 9.73 -5.89
N SER A 29 -8.78 9.27 -4.95
CA SER A 29 -10.25 9.33 -5.07
C SER A 29 -10.82 10.61 -4.47
N GLY A 30 -10.01 11.44 -3.79
CA GLY A 30 -10.40 12.73 -3.21
C GLY A 30 -11.45 12.67 -2.09
N GLN A 31 -11.88 11.48 -1.66
CA GLN A 31 -12.97 11.28 -0.70
C GLN A 31 -12.70 10.10 0.24
N VAL A 32 -13.08 10.26 1.50
CA VAL A 32 -13.12 9.18 2.49
C VAL A 32 -14.26 8.23 2.11
N SER A 33 -13.95 6.95 1.92
CA SER A 33 -14.95 5.97 1.54
C SER A 33 -15.88 5.62 2.70
N LYS A 34 -17.20 5.73 2.46
CA LYS A 34 -18.24 5.20 3.35
C LYS A 34 -18.29 3.67 3.39
N GLN A 35 -17.58 3.02 2.46
CA GLN A 35 -17.46 1.57 2.37
C GLN A 35 -16.17 1.05 3.01
N SER A 36 -15.44 1.92 3.71
CA SER A 36 -14.16 1.57 4.30
C SER A 36 -14.27 0.60 5.49
N LEU A 37 -13.19 -0.11 5.77
CA LEU A 37 -13.06 -1.00 6.92
C LEU A 37 -13.30 -0.25 8.23
N THR A 38 -12.81 0.99 8.34
CA THR A 38 -12.99 1.86 9.53
C THR A 38 -14.41 2.42 9.65
N ALA A 39 -15.18 2.47 8.55
CA ALA A 39 -16.60 2.80 8.60
C ALA A 39 -17.47 1.59 8.96
N LEU A 40 -17.02 0.37 8.65
CA LEU A 40 -17.77 -0.86 8.88
C LEU A 40 -17.59 -1.43 10.30
N TYR A 41 -16.40 -1.29 10.88
CA TYR A 41 -16.08 -1.81 12.21
C TYR A 41 -15.65 -0.70 13.14
N HIS A 42 -15.86 -0.90 14.44
CA HIS A 42 -15.25 -0.04 15.44
C HIS A 42 -13.72 -0.27 15.45
N VAL A 43 -12.97 0.74 15.03
CA VAL A 43 -11.50 0.73 15.02
C VAL A 43 -10.99 1.74 16.04
N PRO A 44 -10.31 1.29 17.11
CA PRO A 44 -9.71 2.18 18.09
C PRO A 44 -8.70 3.14 17.44
N ASP A 45 -8.54 4.34 17.99
CA ASP A 45 -7.70 5.40 17.41
C ASP A 45 -6.26 4.96 17.15
N ASN A 46 -5.68 4.18 18.07
CA ASN A 46 -4.32 3.65 17.91
C ASN A 46 -4.20 2.70 16.71
N VAL A 47 -5.24 1.90 16.42
CA VAL A 47 -5.28 1.01 15.26
C VAL A 47 -5.56 1.78 13.98
N THR A 48 -6.44 2.80 14.04
CA THR A 48 -6.68 3.71 12.92
C THR A 48 -5.38 4.37 12.46
N GLN A 49 -4.57 4.86 13.40
CA GLN A 49 -3.27 5.45 13.10
C GLN A 49 -2.32 4.43 12.43
N ILE A 50 -2.28 3.19 12.92
CA ILE A 50 -1.48 2.12 12.32
C ILE A 50 -1.91 1.85 10.87
N LEU A 51 -3.22 1.71 10.62
CA LEU A 51 -3.75 1.45 9.27
C LEU A 51 -3.41 2.59 8.31
N GLN A 52 -3.52 3.85 8.77
CA GLN A 52 -3.20 5.03 7.97
C GLN A 52 -1.70 5.08 7.62
N GLN A 53 -0.82 4.87 8.60
CA GLN A 53 0.63 5.00 8.41
C GLN A 53 1.24 3.83 7.64
N SER A 54 0.84 2.61 7.97
CA SER A 54 1.52 1.40 7.50
C SER A 54 0.82 0.68 6.35
N CYS A 55 -0.47 0.94 6.11
CA CYS A 55 -1.28 0.15 5.16
C CYS A 55 -1.90 1.00 4.05
N ALA A 56 -2.45 2.17 4.38
CA ALA A 56 -3.35 2.92 3.49
C ALA A 56 -2.70 3.34 2.17
N ASN A 57 -1.40 3.69 2.16
CA ASN A 57 -0.72 4.12 0.94
C ASN A 57 -0.75 3.09 -0.19
N CYS A 58 -0.84 1.79 0.13
CA CYS A 58 -0.89 0.71 -0.86
C CYS A 58 -2.24 0.00 -0.92
N HIS A 59 -3.02 0.04 0.16
CA HIS A 59 -4.27 -0.71 0.32
C HIS A 59 -5.51 0.17 0.41
N SER A 60 -5.45 1.46 0.05
CA SER A 60 -6.63 2.33 -0.01
C SER A 60 -6.78 2.98 -1.39
N ASN A 61 -7.84 3.75 -1.59
CA ASN A 61 -8.08 4.54 -2.79
C ASN A 61 -7.33 5.88 -2.81
N ASN A 62 -6.49 6.13 -1.79
CA ASN A 62 -5.69 7.35 -1.70
C ASN A 62 -4.24 7.00 -1.35
N THR A 63 -3.28 7.47 -2.14
CA THR A 63 -1.85 7.24 -1.89
C THR A 63 -1.14 8.57 -1.71
N ALA A 64 -0.45 8.74 -0.58
CA ALA A 64 0.52 9.83 -0.41
C ALA A 64 1.80 9.50 -1.20
N TYR A 65 1.85 9.97 -2.45
CA TYR A 65 2.95 9.64 -3.36
C TYR A 65 4.24 10.39 -2.98
N PRO A 66 5.36 9.67 -2.73
CA PRO A 66 6.64 10.32 -2.51
C PRO A 66 7.20 10.87 -3.83
N TRP A 67 8.07 11.88 -3.73
CA TRP A 67 8.60 12.62 -4.88
C TRP A 67 9.21 11.72 -5.97
N TYR A 68 9.89 10.64 -5.58
CA TYR A 68 10.59 9.74 -6.50
C TYR A 68 9.65 8.97 -7.44
N THR A 69 8.34 8.96 -7.16
CA THR A 69 7.34 8.36 -8.07
C THR A 69 7.14 9.15 -9.35
N HIS A 70 7.65 10.38 -9.42
CA HIS A 70 7.70 11.18 -10.66
C HIS A 70 8.82 10.72 -11.60
N VAL A 71 9.76 9.89 -11.13
CA VAL A 71 10.88 9.40 -11.94
C VAL A 71 10.61 7.99 -12.44
N GLN A 72 10.69 7.78 -13.74
CA GLN A 72 10.51 6.47 -14.36
C GLN A 72 11.82 5.69 -14.47
N PRO A 73 11.78 4.35 -14.27
CA PRO A 73 10.59 3.48 -14.17
C PRO A 73 10.04 3.28 -12.74
N VAL A 74 10.53 4.03 -11.74
CA VAL A 74 10.13 3.84 -10.33
C VAL A 74 8.64 4.14 -10.12
N GLY A 75 8.12 5.19 -10.75
CA GLY A 75 6.69 5.51 -10.73
C GLY A 75 5.81 4.36 -11.23
N TRP A 76 6.15 3.77 -12.38
CA TRP A 76 5.44 2.62 -12.93
C TRP A 76 5.50 1.38 -12.05
N TRP A 77 6.68 1.11 -11.48
CA TRP A 77 6.86 0.01 -10.56
C TRP A 77 5.94 0.18 -9.34
N MET A 78 5.94 1.37 -8.73
CA MET A 78 5.08 1.68 -7.59
C MET A 78 3.59 1.57 -7.95
N ALA A 79 3.15 2.16 -9.08
CA ALA A 79 1.77 2.09 -9.53
C ALA A 79 1.29 0.65 -9.74
N ARG A 80 2.17 -0.23 -10.26
CA ARG A 80 1.89 -1.66 -10.39
C ARG A 80 1.72 -2.34 -9.03
N HIS A 81 2.57 -2.03 -8.06
CA HIS A 81 2.48 -2.58 -6.70
C HIS A 81 1.21 -2.14 -5.99
N ILE A 82 0.87 -0.85 -6.04
CA ILE A 82 -0.38 -0.33 -5.45
C ILE A 82 -1.59 -1.02 -6.08
N ARG A 83 -1.64 -1.13 -7.41
CA ARG A 83 -2.74 -1.82 -8.09
C ARG A 83 -2.89 -3.28 -7.64
N LYS A 84 -1.78 -4.01 -7.51
CA LYS A 84 -1.79 -5.39 -7.01
C LYS A 84 -2.20 -5.47 -5.54
N GLY A 85 -1.67 -4.57 -4.70
CA GLY A 85 -2.02 -4.46 -3.28
C GLY A 85 -3.51 -4.27 -3.07
N LYS A 86 -4.11 -3.29 -3.77
CA LYS A 86 -5.56 -3.02 -3.75
C LYS A 86 -6.40 -4.18 -4.26
N ALA A 87 -5.96 -4.85 -5.33
CA ALA A 87 -6.68 -6.00 -5.87
C ALA A 87 -6.78 -7.15 -4.84
N GLU A 88 -5.73 -7.33 -4.03
CA GLU A 88 -5.74 -8.29 -2.94
C GLU A 88 -6.53 -7.80 -1.73
N LEU A 89 -6.33 -6.56 -1.32
CA LEU A 89 -6.99 -5.94 -0.18
C LEU A 89 -7.14 -4.44 -0.43
N ASN A 90 -8.38 -3.96 -0.47
CA ASN A 90 -8.73 -2.56 -0.51
C ASN A 90 -9.55 -2.20 0.73
N LEU A 91 -8.94 -1.42 1.62
CA LEU A 91 -9.53 -0.95 2.86
C LEU A 91 -10.73 -0.04 2.62
N ASP A 92 -10.78 0.67 1.50
CA ASP A 92 -11.88 1.61 1.17
C ASP A 92 -13.10 0.92 0.56
N GLU A 93 -12.96 -0.33 0.11
CA GLU A 93 -14.03 -1.10 -0.54
C GLU A 93 -14.48 -2.30 0.31
N PHE A 94 -14.07 -2.32 1.58
CA PHE A 94 -14.22 -3.48 2.46
C PHE A 94 -15.68 -3.89 2.68
N ALA A 95 -16.60 -2.91 2.71
CA ALA A 95 -18.04 -3.17 2.77
C ALA A 95 -18.59 -3.85 1.51
N GLY A 96 -17.91 -3.76 0.36
CA GLY A 96 -18.28 -4.48 -0.86
C GLY A 96 -17.89 -5.96 -0.86
N TYR A 97 -17.07 -6.40 0.11
CA TYR A 97 -16.65 -7.81 0.20
C TYR A 97 -17.77 -8.68 0.77
N SER A 98 -17.87 -9.92 0.29
CA SER A 98 -18.71 -10.94 0.95
C SER A 98 -18.18 -11.27 2.34
N ASP A 99 -19.03 -11.74 3.25
CA ASP A 99 -18.63 -12.02 4.64
C ASP A 99 -17.48 -13.02 4.72
N ARG A 100 -17.53 -14.08 3.91
CA ARG A 100 -16.42 -15.04 3.77
C ARG A 100 -15.11 -14.35 3.33
N ARG A 101 -15.19 -13.41 2.38
CA ARG A 101 -14.01 -12.66 1.91
C ARG A 101 -13.51 -11.71 3.00
N ARG A 102 -14.39 -11.04 3.75
CA ARG A 102 -14.00 -10.17 4.88
C ARG A 102 -13.21 -10.97 5.92
N VAL A 103 -13.74 -12.09 6.40
CA VAL A 103 -13.05 -12.97 7.37
C VAL A 103 -11.70 -13.46 6.82
N SER A 104 -11.67 -13.93 5.56
CA SER A 104 -10.43 -14.40 4.93
C SER A 104 -9.37 -13.29 4.83
N LYS A 105 -9.77 -12.05 4.50
CA LYS A 105 -8.84 -10.93 4.38
C LYS A 105 -8.35 -10.41 5.73
N LEU A 106 -9.18 -10.36 6.77
CA LEU A 106 -8.73 -10.04 8.14
C LEU A 106 -7.73 -11.08 8.65
N ARG A 107 -7.98 -12.38 8.45
CA ARG A 107 -7.01 -13.44 8.79
C ARG A 107 -5.70 -13.30 8.02
N SER A 108 -5.78 -12.97 6.73
CA SER A 108 -4.59 -12.71 5.92
C SER A 108 -3.79 -11.51 6.44
N MET A 109 -4.46 -10.40 6.78
CA MET A 109 -3.82 -9.22 7.38
C MET A 109 -3.05 -9.60 8.65
N LYS A 110 -3.70 -10.35 9.56
CA LYS A 110 -3.07 -10.83 10.80
C LYS A 110 -1.81 -11.64 10.50
N ASN A 111 -1.92 -12.67 9.65
CA ASN A 111 -0.79 -13.56 9.34
C ASN A 111 0.36 -12.79 8.69
N GLN A 112 0.07 -11.93 7.71
CA GLN A 112 1.10 -11.14 7.01
C GLN A 112 1.87 -10.19 7.96
N VAL A 113 1.20 -9.63 8.97
CA VAL A 113 1.82 -8.77 9.99
C VAL A 113 2.65 -9.59 10.98
N MET A 114 2.12 -10.73 11.43
CA MET A 114 2.80 -11.65 12.35
C MET A 114 4.06 -12.25 11.73
N ASP A 115 3.97 -12.70 10.48
CA ASP A 115 5.08 -13.28 9.72
C ASP A 115 6.10 -12.23 9.28
N GLY A 116 5.82 -10.94 9.50
CA GLY A 116 6.70 -9.83 9.13
C GLY A 116 6.80 -9.61 7.62
N VAL A 117 5.89 -10.18 6.84
CA VAL A 117 5.79 -9.97 5.39
C VAL A 117 5.28 -8.56 5.10
N MET A 118 4.35 -8.07 5.93
CA MET A 118 3.82 -6.71 5.84
C MET A 118 4.15 -5.87 7.08
N PRO A 119 4.48 -4.58 6.89
CA PRO A 119 4.76 -3.92 5.61
C PRO A 119 6.05 -4.44 4.95
N LEU A 120 6.13 -4.39 3.62
CA LEU A 120 7.29 -4.90 2.88
C LEU A 120 8.61 -4.28 3.38
N THR A 121 9.63 -5.11 3.60
CA THR A 121 10.96 -4.64 4.04
C THR A 121 11.53 -3.58 3.09
N SER A 122 11.40 -3.80 1.77
CA SER A 122 11.86 -2.84 0.76
C SER A 122 11.19 -1.46 0.87
N TYR A 123 9.92 -1.43 1.29
CA TYR A 123 9.18 -0.19 1.51
C TYR A 123 9.66 0.50 2.79
N THR A 124 9.78 -0.24 3.90
CA THR A 124 10.17 0.32 5.21
C THR A 124 11.64 0.75 5.31
N LEU A 125 12.49 0.33 4.36
CA LEU A 125 13.86 0.86 4.24
C LEU A 125 13.87 2.37 3.95
N ILE A 126 12.91 2.85 3.15
CA ILE A 126 12.80 4.26 2.74
C ILE A 126 11.70 4.97 3.55
N HIS A 127 10.62 4.26 3.89
CA HIS A 127 9.48 4.75 4.68
C HIS A 127 9.51 4.17 6.08
N ARG A 128 10.43 4.67 6.91
CA ARG A 128 10.65 4.15 8.27
C ARG A 128 9.45 4.36 9.19
N ASP A 129 8.66 5.39 8.93
CA ASP A 129 7.41 5.72 9.60
C ASP A 129 6.34 4.63 9.42
N ALA A 130 6.35 3.90 8.30
CA ALA A 130 5.44 2.79 8.08
C ALA A 130 5.84 1.52 8.85
N ARG A 131 7.02 1.46 9.47
CA ARG A 131 7.50 0.26 10.18
C ARG A 131 6.72 0.07 11.48
N LEU A 132 6.08 -1.09 11.62
CA LEU A 132 5.38 -1.45 12.84
C LEU A 132 6.35 -1.78 13.99
N SER A 133 6.19 -1.11 15.12
CA SER A 133 6.76 -1.51 16.42
C SER A 133 6.14 -2.81 16.93
N LYS A 134 6.73 -3.43 17.95
CA LYS A 134 6.18 -4.66 18.55
C LYS A 134 4.81 -4.39 19.16
N GLU A 135 4.67 -3.24 19.80
CA GLU A 135 3.46 -2.76 20.46
C GLU A 135 2.35 -2.52 19.42
N GLN A 136 2.65 -1.82 18.33
CA GLN A 136 1.70 -1.61 17.23
C GLN A 136 1.27 -2.92 16.59
N LYS A 137 2.19 -3.87 16.37
CA LYS A 137 1.84 -5.20 15.85
C LYS A 137 0.85 -5.91 16.77
N GLN A 138 1.10 -5.90 18.07
CA GLN A 138 0.22 -6.54 19.05
C GLN A 138 -1.16 -5.89 19.09
N GLN A 139 -1.23 -4.56 19.07
CA GLN A 139 -2.48 -3.81 19.03
C GLN A 139 -3.30 -4.14 17.79
N LEU A 140 -2.67 -4.14 16.61
CA LEU A 140 -3.32 -4.46 15.34
C LEU A 140 -3.82 -5.91 15.32
N VAL A 141 -2.99 -6.87 15.74
CA VAL A 141 -3.37 -8.29 15.77
C VAL A 141 -4.52 -8.55 16.75
N SER A 142 -4.47 -7.95 17.94
CA SER A 142 -5.55 -8.09 18.93
C SER A 142 -6.87 -7.54 18.41
N TRP A 143 -6.85 -6.38 17.74
CA TRP A 143 -8.06 -5.83 17.13
C TRP A 143 -8.58 -6.71 15.97
N LEU A 144 -7.68 -7.25 15.14
CA LEU A 144 -8.05 -8.17 14.06
C LEU A 144 -8.72 -9.44 14.60
N ASP A 145 -8.18 -10.04 15.66
CA ASP A 145 -8.75 -11.24 16.28
C ASP A 145 -10.16 -10.97 16.83
N ASN A 146 -10.34 -9.90 17.61
CA ASN A 146 -11.66 -9.52 18.13
C ASN A 146 -12.68 -9.29 17.01
N THR A 147 -12.25 -8.65 15.91
CA THR A 147 -13.12 -8.38 14.76
C THR A 147 -13.48 -9.68 14.04
N ILE A 148 -12.53 -10.59 13.84
CA ILE A 148 -12.77 -11.91 13.23
C ILE A 148 -13.74 -12.74 14.08
N ASP A 149 -13.57 -12.74 15.40
CA ASP A 149 -14.41 -13.51 16.31
C ASP A 149 -15.86 -13.00 16.32
N SER A 150 -16.06 -11.68 16.24
CA SER A 150 -17.41 -11.10 16.11
C SER A 150 -18.15 -11.47 14.80
N LEU A 151 -17.43 -11.93 13.78
CA LEU A 151 -17.99 -12.33 12.48
C LEU A 151 -18.28 -13.82 12.38
N ASN A 152 -17.77 -14.63 13.30
CA ASN A 152 -17.99 -16.08 13.34
C ASN A 152 -19.04 -16.49 14.39
N GLN A 153 -19.58 -15.53 15.14
CA GLN A 153 -20.72 -15.69 16.06
C GLN A 153 -22.02 -15.43 15.31
#